data_AF-A0A7C3LXA6-F1
#
_entry.id   AF-A0A7C3LXA6-F1
#
_cell.length_a   1.000
_cell.length_b   1.000
_cell.length_c   1.000
_cell.angle_alpha   90.00
_cell.angle_beta   90.00
_cell.angle_gamma   90.00
#
_symmetry.space_group_name_H-M   'P 1'
#
loop_
_entity.id
_entity.type
_entity.pdbx_description
1 polymer ?
#
loop_
_entity_poly.entity_id
_entity_poly.type
_entity_poly.pdbx_seq_one_letter_code
_entity_poly.pdbx_strand_id
1 'polypeptide(L)' 'MKAEEVEVYTSWWEGCRDWAKPRGYGQWCFDIGGRGKLYEGPYSRCKAEAQRDAAARGIACITLLP' A
#
# COMPACT_ATOMS: atom_id res chain seq x y z
N MET A 1 -13.64 20.08 -21.32
CA MET A 1 -14.09 19.41 -20.07
C MET A 1 -12.91 18.63 -19.54
N LYS A 2 -12.50 18.83 -18.29
CA LYS A 2 -11.54 17.93 -17.63
C LYS A 2 -12.31 16.66 -17.26
N ALA A 3 -11.82 15.50 -17.65
CA ALA A 3 -12.39 14.24 -17.18
C ALA A 3 -12.26 14.20 -15.65
N GLU A 4 -13.35 13.93 -14.94
CA GLU A 4 -13.29 13.55 -13.53
C GLU A 4 -12.60 12.18 -13.45
N GLU A 5 -11.42 12.13 -12.83
CA GLU A 5 -10.79 10.86 -12.48
C GLU A 5 -11.61 10.22 -11.35
N VAL A 6 -12.31 9.13 -11.68
CA VAL A 6 -12.95 8.28 -10.68
C VAL A 6 -11.86 7.42 -10.03
N GLU A 7 -11.50 7.73 -8.79
CA GLU A 7 -10.62 6.86 -7.99
C GLU A 7 -11.42 5.65 -7.48
N VAL A 8 -11.08 4.47 -7.96
CA VAL A 8 -11.65 3.20 -7.48
C VAL A 8 -11.02 2.85 -6.14
N TYR A 9 -11.86 2.68 -5.12
CA TYR A 9 -11.46 2.17 -3.80
C TYR A 9 -11.38 0.65 -3.86
N THR A 10 -10.18 0.09 -3.74
CA THR A 10 -9.92 -1.35 -3.65
C THR A 10 -9.41 -1.67 -2.25
N SER A 11 -9.85 -2.77 -1.65
CA SER A 11 -9.25 -3.26 -0.42
C SER A 11 -7.85 -3.85 -0.69
N TRP A 12 -6.97 -3.92 0.31
CA TRP A 12 -5.69 -4.65 0.21
C TRP A 12 -5.90 -6.09 -0.24
N TRP A 13 -6.96 -6.74 0.25
CA TRP A 13 -7.33 -8.11 -0.10
C TRP A 13 -7.60 -8.27 -1.60
N GLU A 14 -8.39 -7.37 -2.20
CA GLU A 14 -8.65 -7.36 -3.64
C GLU A 14 -7.40 -7.03 -4.46
N GLY A 15 -6.55 -6.12 -3.96
CA GLY A 15 -5.29 -5.76 -4.62
C GLY A 15 -4.23 -6.86 -4.61
N CYS A 16 -4.32 -7.82 -3.68
CA CYS A 16 -3.38 -8.94 -3.56
C CYS A 16 -3.90 -10.26 -4.16
N ARG A 17 -5.22 -10.39 -4.38
CA ARG A 17 -5.89 -11.65 -4.77
C ARG A 17 -5.31 -12.31 -6.02
N ASP A 18 -4.87 -11.52 -7.00
CA ASP A 18 -4.48 -12.03 -8.31
C ASP A 18 -2.96 -12.01 -8.55
N TRP A 19 -2.13 -11.79 -7.51
CA TRP A 19 -0.68 -11.52 -7.63
C TRP A 19 -0.34 -10.37 -8.58
N ALA A 20 -1.35 -9.60 -9.01
CA ALA A 20 -1.18 -8.40 -9.78
C ALA A 20 -0.49 -7.37 -8.89
N LYS A 21 0.40 -6.55 -9.47
CA LYS A 21 0.96 -5.42 -8.74
C LYS A 21 -0.21 -4.56 -8.24
N PRO A 22 -0.37 -4.33 -6.93
CA PRO A 22 -1.51 -3.59 -6.43
C PRO A 22 -1.48 -2.16 -6.98
N ARG A 23 -2.66 -1.65 -7.33
CA ARG A 23 -2.88 -0.32 -7.90
C ARG A 23 -4.17 0.25 -7.34
N GLY A 24 -4.34 1.56 -7.46
CA GLY A 24 -5.55 2.25 -7.04
C GLY A 24 -5.50 2.79 -5.61
N TYR A 25 -6.63 3.32 -5.18
CA TYR A 25 -6.84 3.87 -3.85
C TYR A 25 -7.35 2.76 -2.94
N GLY A 26 -6.90 2.69 -1.69
CA GLY A 26 -7.35 1.65 -0.78
C GLY A 26 -6.76 1.74 0.61
N GLN A 27 -7.11 0.76 1.45
CA GLN A 27 -6.33 0.44 2.64
C GLN A 27 -5.29 -0.61 2.28
N TRP A 28 -4.03 -0.36 2.62
CA TRP A 28 -2.86 -1.19 2.31
C TRP A 28 -2.13 -1.56 3.60
N CYS A 29 -1.88 -2.86 3.81
CA CYS A 29 -1.20 -3.35 4.99
C CYS A 29 0.23 -3.78 4.66
N PHE A 30 1.24 -3.17 5.27
CA PHE A 30 2.64 -3.57 5.11
C PHE A 30 3.20 -4.11 6.41
N ASP A 31 3.89 -5.24 6.35
CA ASP A 31 4.76 -5.72 7.41
C ASP A 31 6.08 -4.94 7.39
N ILE A 32 6.38 -4.30 8.53
CA ILE A 32 7.61 -3.55 8.78
C ILE A 32 8.27 -4.15 10.02
N GLY A 33 9.14 -5.13 9.81
CA GLY A 33 9.91 -5.78 10.88
C GLY A 33 9.07 -6.67 11.82
N GLY A 34 8.13 -7.44 11.27
CA GLY A 34 7.23 -8.32 12.01
C GLY A 34 6.02 -7.60 12.60
N ARG A 35 5.71 -6.39 12.12
CA ARG A 35 4.56 -5.59 12.57
C ARG A 35 3.81 -5.06 11.36
N GLY A 36 2.58 -5.55 11.19
CA GLY A 36 1.64 -5.02 10.20
C GLY A 36 1.24 -3.58 10.54
N LYS A 37 1.30 -2.69 9.55
CA LYS A 37 0.80 -1.31 9.64
C LYS A 37 -0.08 -1.00 8.43
N LEU A 38 -1.23 -0.39 8.72
CA LEU A 38 -2.20 0.03 7.72
C LEU A 38 -1.93 1.47 7.25
N TYR A 39 -2.12 1.68 5.96
CA TYR A 39 -2.04 2.96 5.29
C TYR A 39 -3.25 3.09 4.38
N GLU A 40 -3.88 4.26 4.36
CA GLU A 40 -4.99 4.52 3.45
C GLU A 40 -4.52 5.46 2.34
N GLY A 41 -5.00 5.27 1.11
CA GLY A 41 -4.69 6.12 -0.04
C GLY A 41 -4.25 5.38 -1.29
N PRO A 42 -3.67 6.10 -2.27
CA PRO A 42 -3.07 5.49 -3.45
C PRO A 42 -1.93 4.54 -3.05
N TYR A 43 -1.89 3.33 -3.63
CA TYR A 43 -0.87 2.32 -3.31
C TYR A 43 0.56 2.88 -3.38
N SER A 44 0.88 3.72 -4.37
CA SER A 44 2.20 4.35 -4.52
C SER A 44 2.58 5.24 -3.33
N ARG A 45 1.61 6.01 -2.80
CA ARG A 45 1.80 6.83 -1.60
C ARG A 45 2.01 5.95 -0.38
N CYS A 46 1.12 4.99 -0.17
CA CYS A 46 1.18 4.07 0.97
C CYS A 46 2.48 3.27 1.00
N LYS A 47 2.95 2.78 -0.16
CA LYS A 47 4.25 2.11 -0.30
C LYS A 47 5.41 3.03 0.07
N ALA A 48 5.41 4.28 -0.42
CA ALA A 48 6.46 5.24 -0.09
C ALA A 48 6.49 5.58 1.41
N GLU A 49 5.32 5.72 2.04
CA GLU A 49 5.20 5.91 3.49
C GLU A 49 5.73 4.70 4.28
N ALA A 50 5.36 3.49 3.88
CA ALA A 50 5.87 2.27 4.50
C ALA A 50 7.40 2.14 4.38
N GLN A 51 7.96 2.50 3.21
CA GLN A 51 9.42 2.53 3.02
C GLN A 51 10.12 3.55 3.91
N ARG A 52 9.54 4.74 4.09
CA ARG A 52 10.06 5.77 5.01
C ARG A 52 10.03 5.30 6.46
N ASP A 53 8.93 4.67 6.88
CA ASP A 53 8.79 4.12 8.23
C ASP A 53 9.77 2.98 8.50
N ALA A 54 10.00 2.11 7.51
CA ALA A 54 11.01 1.05 7.59
C ALA A 54 12.42 1.64 7.72
N ALA A 55 12.76 2.63 6.88
CA ALA A 55 14.06 3.30 6.92
C ALA A 55 14.31 4.01 8.27
N ALA A 56 13.29 4.69 8.83
CA ALA A 56 13.38 5.32 10.14
C ALA A 56 13.63 4.33 11.29
N ARG A 57 13.38 3.03 11.07
CA ARG A 57 13.60 1.93 12.02
C ARG A 57 14.83 1.08 11.68
N GLY A 58 15.59 1.42 10.64
CA GLY A 58 16.73 0.62 10.19
C GLY A 58 16.33 -0.72 9.55
N ILE A 59 15.09 -0.84 9.03
CA ILE A 59 14.57 -2.04 8.40
C ILE A 59 14.73 -1.93 6.87
N ALA A 60 15.38 -2.92 6.26
CA ALA A 60 15.75 -2.88 4.84
C ALA A 60 14.63 -3.32 3.88
N CYS A 61 13.59 -4.00 4.36
CA CYS A 61 12.52 -4.52 3.53
C CYS A 61 11.13 -4.32 4.16
N ILE A 62 10.13 -4.22 3.29
CA ILE A 62 8.72 -4.25 3.65
C ILE A 62 8.04 -5.35 2.84
N THR A 63 7.07 -6.03 3.45
CA THR A 63 6.25 -7.03 2.77
C THR A 63 4.82 -6.52 2.72
N LEU A 64 4.20 -6.52 1.55
CA LEU A 64 2.76 -6.29 1.48
C LEU A 64 2.06 -7.52 2.05
N LEU A 65 1.21 -7.33 3.06
CA LEU A 65 0.45 -8.41 3.66
C LEU A 65 -0.80 -8.69 2.81
N PRO A 66 -1.10 -9.97 2.53
CA PRO A 66 -2.25 -10.39 1.75
C PRO A 66 -3.54 -10.19 2.51
#